data_AF-A0A7S1IQ18-F1
#
_entry.id   AF-A0A7S1IQ18-F1
#
_cell.length_a   1.000
_cell.length_b   1.000
_cell.length_c   1.000
_cell.angle_alpha   90.00
_cell.angle_beta   90.00
_cell.angle_gamma   90.00
#
_symmetry.space_group_name_H-M   'P 1'
#
loop_
_entity.id
_entity.type
_entity.pdbx_description
1 polymer ?
#
loop_
_entity_poly.entity_id
_entity_poly.type
_entity_poly.pdbx_seq_one_letter_code
_entity_poly.pdbx_strand_id
1 'polypeptide(L)'
;GSPFLAGHIPARVSAVLVRTQRDRPTELPPDVEFTADPDRFFSVPWDLCVEAAGQGTVHRHGARTLRMGRDLLVTSIGAFTSDALYQQLQSIASDCNSRLLLASGALPALDWMHAAALADWSGTSQVLVKQVKSPQSWVGARWDPLAQRAAPDPFDFGALTEATVVFEGPAREAAAVYPKNANVS
;
A
#
# COMPACT_ATOMS: atom_id res chain seq x y z
N GLY A 1 6.16 15.00 -31.06
CA GLY A 1 5.05 14.78 -30.12
C GLY A 1 5.14 13.35 -29.63
N SER A 2 5.22 13.15 -28.31
CA SER A 2 5.41 11.83 -27.68
C SER A 2 4.17 10.92 -27.90
N PRO A 3 4.34 9.60 -28.17
CA PRO A 3 3.25 8.68 -28.52
C PRO A 3 2.58 7.97 -27.32
N PHE A 4 2.89 8.37 -26.09
CA PHE A 4 2.25 7.79 -24.91
C PHE A 4 0.94 8.52 -24.63
N LEU A 5 -0.21 7.96 -25.02
CA LEU A 5 -1.53 8.10 -24.37
C LEU A 5 -2.63 7.51 -25.29
N ALA A 6 -2.75 6.19 -25.36
CA ALA A 6 -3.98 5.47 -25.76
C ALA A 6 -3.83 3.95 -25.55
N GLY A 7 -3.28 3.52 -24.41
CA GLY A 7 -3.21 2.10 -24.09
C GLY A 7 -4.55 1.60 -23.57
N HIS A 8 -5.37 1.00 -24.41
CA HIS A 8 -6.45 0.12 -23.94
C HIS A 8 -5.77 -1.08 -23.26
N ILE A 9 -5.89 -1.18 -21.93
CA ILE A 9 -5.51 -2.40 -21.22
C ILE A 9 -6.69 -3.37 -21.43
N PRO A 10 -6.52 -4.51 -22.13
CA PRO A 10 -7.60 -5.48 -22.32
C PRO A 10 -7.81 -6.26 -21.02
N ALA A 11 -8.37 -5.60 -20.01
CA ALA A 11 -8.72 -6.20 -18.73
C ALA A 11 -10.24 -6.08 -18.50
N ARG A 12 -10.83 -7.15 -17.96
CA ARG A 12 -12.24 -7.16 -17.53
C ARG A 12 -12.30 -7.40 -16.03
N VAL A 13 -13.07 -6.57 -15.33
CA VAL A 13 -13.40 -6.84 -13.93
C VAL A 13 -14.33 -8.04 -13.88
N SER A 14 -13.98 -9.09 -13.13
CA SER A 14 -14.82 -10.29 -13.00
C SER A 14 -15.53 -10.38 -11.65
N ALA A 15 -14.92 -9.84 -10.60
CA ALA A 15 -15.51 -9.78 -9.27
C ALA A 15 -15.02 -8.56 -8.49
N VAL A 16 -15.83 -8.09 -7.55
CA VAL A 16 -15.52 -7.01 -6.60
C VAL A 16 -15.94 -7.46 -5.20
N LEU A 17 -14.95 -7.59 -4.31
CA LEU A 17 -15.18 -7.83 -2.88
C LEU A 17 -15.24 -6.51 -2.13
N VAL A 18 -16.26 -6.34 -1.31
CA VAL A 18 -16.43 -5.18 -0.43
C VAL A 18 -16.43 -5.61 1.03
N ARG A 19 -16.00 -4.74 1.95
CA ARG A 19 -15.94 -5.07 3.38
C ARG A 19 -17.32 -5.28 4.01
N THR A 20 -18.31 -4.51 3.57
CA THR A 20 -19.68 -4.49 4.10
C THR A 20 -20.64 -4.47 2.93
N GLN A 21 -21.76 -5.20 3.07
CA GLN A 21 -22.83 -5.20 2.08
C GLN A 21 -23.28 -3.76 1.81
N ARG A 22 -23.37 -3.41 0.54
CA ARG A 22 -23.77 -2.08 0.05
C ARG A 22 -24.40 -2.20 -1.33
N ASP A 23 -25.00 -1.12 -1.80
CA ASP A 23 -25.59 -1.09 -3.12
C ASP A 23 -24.52 -1.28 -4.21
N ARG A 24 -24.92 -2.03 -5.25
CA ARG A 24 -24.08 -2.26 -6.42
C ARG A 24 -23.93 -0.93 -7.18
N PRO A 25 -22.70 -0.52 -7.54
CA PRO A 25 -22.49 0.65 -8.40
C PRO A 25 -23.15 0.44 -9.77
N THR A 26 -23.80 1.48 -10.30
CA THR A 26 -24.49 1.45 -11.59
C THR A 26 -23.56 1.28 -12.77
N GLU A 27 -22.29 1.68 -12.63
CA GLU A 27 -21.25 1.57 -13.65
C GLU A 27 -20.69 0.15 -13.77
N LEU A 28 -21.00 -0.74 -12.81
CA LEU A 28 -20.44 -2.09 -12.78
C LEU A 28 -21.23 -3.02 -13.74
N PRO A 29 -20.59 -3.60 -14.77
CA PRO A 29 -21.27 -4.46 -15.75
C PRO A 29 -22.02 -5.61 -15.05
N PRO A 30 -23.22 -6.01 -15.50
CA PRO A 30 -24.11 -6.91 -14.76
C PRO A 30 -23.52 -8.31 -14.52
N ASP A 31 -22.56 -8.74 -15.33
CA ASP A 31 -21.86 -10.03 -15.22
C ASP A 31 -20.76 -10.05 -14.14
N VAL A 32 -20.44 -8.91 -13.53
CA VAL A 32 -19.45 -8.84 -12.44
C VAL A 32 -20.08 -9.27 -11.12
N GLU A 33 -19.45 -10.22 -10.43
CA GLU A 33 -19.83 -10.58 -9.05
C GLU A 33 -19.52 -9.40 -8.11
N PHE A 34 -20.52 -8.92 -7.37
CA PHE A 34 -20.33 -7.85 -6.37
C PHE A 34 -20.86 -8.34 -5.03
N THR A 35 -19.96 -8.53 -4.08
CA THR A 35 -20.28 -9.27 -2.85
C THR A 35 -19.46 -8.79 -1.65
N ALA A 36 -20.02 -8.94 -0.46
CA ALA A 36 -19.28 -8.84 0.81
C ALA A 36 -18.78 -10.20 1.32
N ASP A 37 -19.13 -11.29 0.63
CA ASP A 37 -18.75 -12.66 0.97
C ASP A 37 -17.44 -13.04 0.23
N PRO A 38 -16.32 -13.25 0.97
CA PRO A 38 -15.07 -13.67 0.36
C PRO A 38 -15.18 -14.98 -0.41
N ASP A 39 -15.97 -15.95 0.06
CA ASP A 39 -16.04 -17.27 -0.58
C ASP A 39 -16.70 -17.18 -1.95
N ARG A 40 -17.74 -16.34 -2.09
CA ARG A 40 -18.29 -16.00 -3.41
C ARG A 40 -17.27 -15.32 -4.29
N PHE A 41 -16.55 -14.32 -3.78
CA PHE A 41 -15.52 -13.62 -4.55
C PHE A 41 -14.43 -14.56 -5.10
N PHE A 42 -13.98 -15.52 -4.28
CA PHE A 42 -12.95 -16.48 -4.67
C PHE A 42 -13.48 -17.63 -5.55
N SER A 43 -14.79 -17.90 -5.57
CA SER A 43 -15.39 -18.89 -6.49
C SER A 43 -15.41 -18.45 -7.96
N VAL A 44 -15.31 -17.14 -8.22
CA VAL A 44 -15.29 -16.57 -9.57
C VAL A 44 -13.89 -16.74 -10.19
N PRO A 45 -13.79 -17.08 -11.49
CA PRO A 45 -12.51 -17.13 -12.19
C PRO A 45 -11.95 -15.72 -12.46
N TRP A 46 -10.68 -15.51 -12.11
CA TRP A 46 -9.88 -14.32 -12.43
C TRP A 46 -8.39 -14.63 -12.26
N ASP A 47 -7.54 -13.89 -12.96
CA ASP A 47 -6.08 -14.12 -12.99
C ASP A 47 -5.30 -13.18 -12.07
N LEU A 48 -5.82 -11.97 -11.83
CA LEU A 48 -5.20 -10.92 -11.04
C LEU A 48 -6.20 -10.30 -10.06
N CYS A 49 -5.81 -10.23 -8.78
CA CYS A 49 -6.50 -9.45 -7.76
C CYS A 49 -5.79 -8.11 -7.56
N VAL A 50 -6.52 -7.00 -7.64
CA VAL A 50 -6.03 -5.67 -7.29
C VAL A 50 -6.58 -5.28 -5.92
N GLU A 51 -5.70 -5.18 -4.93
CA GLU A 51 -6.05 -4.71 -3.59
C GLU A 51 -6.10 -3.18 -3.57
N ALA A 52 -7.26 -2.63 -3.22
CA ALA A 52 -7.49 -1.18 -3.02
C ALA A 52 -8.44 -0.91 -1.84
N ALA A 53 -8.35 -1.73 -0.78
CA ALA A 53 -9.25 -1.74 0.37
C ALA A 53 -8.53 -1.53 1.72
N GLY A 54 -7.20 -1.39 1.71
CA GLY A 54 -6.36 -1.12 2.87
C GLY A 54 -5.57 -2.33 3.33
N GLN A 55 -4.56 -2.05 4.17
CA GLN A 55 -3.58 -3.03 4.67
C GLN A 55 -4.24 -4.28 5.29
N GLY A 56 -5.30 -4.11 6.08
CA GLY A 56 -6.02 -5.24 6.70
C GLY A 56 -6.61 -6.25 5.69
N THR A 57 -6.87 -5.83 4.45
CA THR A 57 -7.31 -6.72 3.36
C THR A 57 -6.16 -7.59 2.86
N VAL A 58 -4.95 -7.03 2.75
CA VAL A 58 -3.72 -7.76 2.40
C VAL A 58 -3.48 -8.89 3.40
N HIS A 59 -3.57 -8.59 4.70
CA HIS A 59 -3.43 -9.59 5.77
C HIS A 59 -4.48 -10.71 5.68
N ARG A 60 -5.74 -10.37 5.39
CA ARG A 60 -6.85 -11.34 5.37
C ARG A 60 -6.86 -12.22 4.13
N HIS A 61 -6.52 -11.67 2.97
CA HIS A 61 -6.80 -12.31 1.69
C HIS A 61 -5.58 -12.56 0.82
N GLY A 62 -4.43 -11.92 1.10
CA GLY A 62 -3.25 -12.00 0.24
C GLY A 62 -2.73 -13.43 0.08
N ALA A 63 -2.59 -14.16 1.18
CA ALA A 63 -2.17 -15.56 1.15
C ALA A 63 -3.17 -16.46 0.41
N ARG A 64 -4.48 -16.21 0.55
CA ARG A 64 -5.52 -16.99 -0.15
C ARG A 64 -5.44 -16.76 -1.66
N THR A 65 -5.29 -15.52 -2.09
CA THR A 65 -5.12 -15.16 -3.50
C THR A 65 -3.94 -15.91 -4.13
N LEU A 66 -2.76 -15.80 -3.53
CA LEU A 66 -1.54 -16.40 -4.08
C LEU A 66 -1.58 -17.93 -4.07
N ARG A 67 -2.16 -18.55 -3.02
CA ARG A 67 -2.35 -20.02 -2.97
C ARG A 67 -3.25 -20.58 -4.06
N MET A 68 -4.10 -19.76 -4.66
CA MET A 68 -4.91 -20.17 -5.81
C MET A 68 -4.14 -20.10 -7.14
N GLY A 69 -2.85 -19.77 -7.11
CA GLY A 69 -2.04 -19.54 -8.31
C GLY A 69 -2.41 -18.25 -9.04
N ARG A 70 -3.03 -17.30 -8.35
CA ARG A 70 -3.51 -16.03 -8.91
C ARG A 70 -2.63 -14.88 -8.44
N ASP A 71 -2.38 -13.93 -9.32
CA ASP A 71 -1.52 -12.79 -9.01
C ASP A 71 -2.22 -11.81 -8.06
N LEU A 72 -1.42 -11.12 -7.25
CA LEU A 72 -1.87 -10.11 -6.31
C LEU A 72 -1.11 -8.81 -6.51
N LEU A 73 -1.81 -7.76 -6.92
CA LEU A 73 -1.31 -6.38 -6.92
C LEU A 73 -1.73 -5.68 -5.63
N VAL A 74 -0.76 -5.28 -4.81
CA VAL A 74 -0.99 -4.55 -3.55
C VAL A 74 -0.73 -3.07 -3.75
N THR A 75 -1.74 -2.24 -3.48
CA THR A 75 -1.59 -0.78 -3.47
C THR A 75 -1.27 -0.25 -2.08
N SER A 76 -1.74 -0.94 -1.04
CA SER A 76 -1.49 -0.58 0.36
C SER A 76 -0.14 -1.12 0.85
N ILE A 77 0.97 -0.71 0.21
CA ILE A 77 2.32 -1.25 0.49
C ILE A 77 2.76 -1.14 1.96
N GLY A 78 2.18 -0.20 2.73
CA GLY A 78 2.40 -0.10 4.18
C GLY A 78 1.98 -1.35 4.98
N ALA A 79 1.24 -2.29 4.37
CA ALA A 79 1.02 -3.63 4.94
C ALA A 79 2.33 -4.41 5.16
N PHE A 80 3.40 -4.05 4.43
CA PHE A 80 4.71 -4.69 4.47
C PHE A 80 5.71 -3.96 5.36
N THR A 81 5.25 -3.11 6.28
CA THR A 81 6.10 -2.52 7.33
C THR A 81 6.73 -3.57 8.25
N SER A 82 6.21 -4.79 8.28
CA SER A 82 6.84 -5.98 8.88
C SER A 82 7.36 -6.93 7.81
N ASP A 83 8.65 -7.25 7.85
CA ASP A 83 9.30 -8.21 6.96
C ASP A 83 8.60 -9.58 6.94
N ALA A 84 7.96 -9.97 8.05
CA ALA A 84 7.32 -11.28 8.19
C ALA A 84 6.17 -11.49 7.19
N LEU A 85 5.29 -10.50 7.01
CA LEU A 85 4.18 -10.64 6.06
C LEU A 85 4.71 -10.69 4.63
N TYR A 86 5.66 -9.81 4.30
CA TYR A 86 6.23 -9.73 2.96
C TYR A 86 6.91 -11.04 2.57
N GLN A 87 7.78 -11.56 3.44
CA GLN A 87 8.47 -12.84 3.25
C GLN A 87 7.47 -14.00 3.13
N GLN A 88 6.43 -14.03 3.98
CA GLN A 88 5.40 -15.06 3.91
C GLN A 88 4.68 -15.04 2.55
N LEU A 89 4.22 -13.87 2.10
CA LEU A 89 3.50 -13.77 0.82
C LEU A 89 4.42 -14.05 -0.37
N GLN A 90 5.68 -13.61 -0.31
CA GLN A 90 6.67 -13.91 -1.35
C GLN A 90 6.95 -15.41 -1.47
N SER A 91 7.10 -16.12 -0.35
CA SER A 91 7.27 -17.59 -0.34
C SER A 91 6.05 -18.28 -0.97
N ILE A 92 4.84 -17.90 -0.55
CA ILE A 92 3.61 -18.49 -1.11
C ILE A 92 3.51 -18.22 -2.61
N ALA A 93 3.85 -17.01 -3.06
CA ALA A 93 3.84 -16.66 -4.47
C ALA A 93 4.75 -17.59 -5.28
N SER A 94 5.98 -17.79 -4.82
CA SER A 94 6.95 -18.72 -5.41
C SER A 94 6.44 -20.16 -5.43
N ASP A 95 5.92 -20.67 -4.31
CA ASP A 95 5.47 -22.06 -4.17
C ASP A 95 4.24 -22.38 -5.03
N CYS A 96 3.39 -21.38 -5.28
CA CYS A 96 2.14 -21.53 -6.01
C CYS A 96 2.20 -21.00 -7.45
N ASN A 97 3.39 -20.66 -7.96
CA ASN A 97 3.59 -20.10 -9.30
C ASN A 97 2.68 -18.88 -9.59
N SER A 98 2.59 -17.98 -8.62
CA SER A 98 1.88 -16.70 -8.71
C SER A 98 2.82 -15.54 -8.40
N ARG A 99 2.36 -14.31 -8.63
CA ARG A 99 3.17 -13.10 -8.44
C ARG A 99 2.56 -12.19 -7.39
N LEU A 100 3.40 -11.79 -6.44
CA LEU A 100 3.14 -10.64 -5.58
C LEU A 100 3.69 -9.39 -6.27
N LEU A 101 2.80 -8.50 -6.69
CA LEU A 101 3.12 -7.24 -7.35
C LEU A 101 2.87 -6.09 -6.35
N LEU A 102 3.84 -5.20 -6.21
CA LEU A 102 3.70 -4.01 -5.38
C LEU A 102 3.46 -2.83 -6.31
N ALA A 103 2.32 -2.15 -6.17
CA ALA A 103 2.12 -0.92 -6.90
C ALA A 103 3.12 0.11 -6.38
N SER A 104 3.94 0.68 -7.27
CA SER A 104 4.68 1.89 -6.97
C SER A 104 3.64 2.96 -6.60
N GLY A 105 3.54 3.30 -5.32
CA GLY A 105 2.53 4.23 -4.83
C GLY A 105 2.74 5.66 -5.36
N ALA A 106 2.31 6.66 -4.60
CA ALA A 106 2.46 8.08 -4.94
C ALA A 106 3.92 8.61 -4.92
N LEU A 107 4.92 7.73 -4.85
CA LEU A 107 6.33 8.11 -4.95
C LEU A 107 6.75 8.07 -6.42
N PRO A 108 6.94 9.22 -7.08
CA PRO A 108 7.63 9.21 -8.35
C PRO A 108 9.01 8.58 -8.13
N ALA A 109 9.45 7.82 -9.13
CA ALA A 109 10.85 7.43 -9.30
C ALA A 109 11.31 6.15 -8.56
N LEU A 110 10.40 5.22 -8.22
CA LEU A 110 10.80 3.88 -7.74
C LEU A 110 11.59 3.06 -8.77
N ASP A 111 11.46 3.35 -10.06
CA ASP A 111 12.19 2.64 -11.13
C ASP A 111 13.70 2.84 -11.03
N TRP A 112 14.19 4.05 -10.71
CA TRP A 112 15.64 4.26 -10.51
C TRP A 112 16.12 3.66 -9.19
N MET A 113 15.28 3.62 -8.14
CA MET A 113 15.62 2.98 -6.88
C MET A 113 15.76 1.47 -7.05
N HIS A 114 14.84 0.83 -7.77
CA HIS A 114 14.96 -0.59 -8.12
C HIS A 114 16.19 -0.85 -8.99
N ALA A 115 16.43 -0.04 -10.03
CA ALA A 115 17.62 -0.17 -10.86
C ALA A 115 18.92 0.01 -10.05
N ALA A 116 18.95 0.97 -9.11
CA ALA A 116 20.08 1.20 -8.21
C ALA A 116 20.25 0.07 -7.18
N ALA A 117 19.17 -0.55 -6.70
CA ALA A 117 19.22 -1.69 -5.79
C ALA A 117 19.70 -2.99 -6.48
N LEU A 118 19.49 -3.11 -7.79
CA LEU A 118 19.99 -4.22 -8.61
C LEU A 118 21.45 -4.02 -9.06
N ALA A 119 21.99 -2.81 -8.92
CA ALA A 119 23.39 -2.54 -9.22
C ALA A 119 24.27 -3.07 -8.09
N ASP A 120 25.32 -3.81 -8.43
CA ASP A 120 26.29 -4.37 -7.48
C ASP A 120 27.13 -3.23 -6.88
N TRP A 121 26.65 -2.66 -5.77
CA TRP A 121 27.29 -1.58 -5.04
C TRP A 121 28.07 -2.16 -3.86
N SER A 122 29.39 -1.93 -3.82
CA SER A 122 30.25 -2.30 -2.69
C SER A 122 30.11 -1.38 -1.46
N GLY A 123 29.09 -0.53 -1.41
CA GLY A 123 28.87 0.47 -0.36
C GLY A 123 27.41 0.56 0.10
N THR A 124 27.18 1.14 1.27
CA THR A 124 25.85 1.44 1.80
C THR A 124 25.19 2.58 1.04
N SER A 125 24.12 2.29 0.30
CA SER A 125 23.26 3.29 -0.34
C SER A 125 22.23 3.84 0.66
N GLN A 126 22.09 5.17 0.73
CA GLN A 126 21.09 5.84 1.57
C GLN A 126 20.10 6.59 0.69
N VAL A 127 18.81 6.45 0.96
CA VAL A 127 17.75 7.24 0.34
C VAL A 127 17.17 8.18 1.39
N LEU A 128 17.13 9.48 1.09
CA LEU A 128 16.49 10.49 1.92
C LEU A 128 15.14 10.85 1.32
N VAL A 129 14.07 10.64 2.09
CA VAL A 129 12.70 11.04 1.72
C VAL A 129 12.28 12.23 2.58
N LYS A 130 11.94 13.35 1.94
CA LYS A 130 11.41 14.54 2.61
C LYS A 130 9.94 14.74 2.26
N GLN A 131 9.09 14.74 3.27
CA GLN A 131 7.66 15.06 3.12
C GLN A 131 7.36 16.41 3.79
N VAL A 132 6.64 17.28 3.07
CA VAL A 132 6.19 18.58 3.58
C VAL A 132 4.67 18.58 3.55
N LYS A 133 4.03 18.91 4.68
CA LYS A 133 2.58 19.05 4.81
C LYS A 133 2.23 20.33 5.55
N SER A 134 0.99 20.79 5.40
CA SER A 134 0.49 21.94 6.16
C SER A 134 0.53 21.66 7.66
N PRO A 135 0.78 22.67 8.52
CA PRO A 135 0.80 22.50 9.97
C PRO A 135 -0.47 21.85 10.52
N GLN A 136 -1.63 22.22 9.95
CA GLN A 136 -2.92 21.64 10.33
C GLN A 136 -3.00 20.12 10.17
N SER A 137 -2.26 19.55 9.22
CA SER A 137 -2.24 18.09 9.03
C SER A 137 -1.55 17.36 10.18
N TRP A 138 -0.74 18.04 10.99
CA TRP A 138 0.06 17.44 12.06
C TRP A 138 -0.59 17.55 13.45
N VAL A 139 -1.60 18.40 13.62
CA VAL A 139 -2.31 18.57 14.90
C VAL A 139 -2.95 17.25 15.34
N GLY A 140 -2.55 16.77 16.51
CA GLY A 140 -3.00 15.51 17.10
C GLY A 140 -2.59 14.26 16.31
N ALA A 141 -1.62 14.38 15.41
CA ALA A 141 -1.20 13.27 14.55
C ALA A 141 -0.23 12.29 15.24
N ARG A 142 0.36 12.69 16.37
CA ARG A 142 1.38 11.89 17.06
C ARG A 142 0.77 10.70 17.81
N TRP A 143 1.38 9.55 17.64
CA TRP A 143 1.02 8.27 18.26
C TRP A 143 2.18 7.74 19.10
N ASP A 144 1.87 7.17 20.26
CA ASP A 144 2.80 6.40 21.07
C ASP A 144 2.65 4.91 20.72
N PRO A 145 3.62 4.32 19.99
CA PRO A 145 3.53 2.91 19.59
C PRO A 145 3.70 1.94 20.77
N LEU A 146 4.33 2.34 21.89
CA LEU A 146 4.49 1.48 23.06
C LEU A 146 3.22 1.49 23.91
N ALA A 147 2.65 2.67 24.15
CA ALA A 147 1.42 2.81 24.93
C ALA A 147 0.13 2.61 24.10
N GLN A 148 0.25 2.46 22.77
CA GLN A 148 -0.85 2.25 21.84
C GLN A 148 -1.97 3.30 22.00
N ARG A 149 -1.57 4.59 22.05
CA ARG A 149 -2.49 5.72 22.22
C ARG A 149 -1.97 7.00 21.57
N ALA A 150 -2.85 7.98 21.41
CA ALA A 150 -2.45 9.32 20.97
C ALA A 150 -1.48 9.95 21.98
N ALA A 151 -0.45 10.62 21.48
CA ALA A 151 0.54 11.32 22.27
C ALA A 151 0.39 12.84 22.10
N PRO A 152 0.80 13.66 23.08
CA PRO A 152 0.80 15.10 22.94
C PRO A 152 1.70 15.55 21.79
N ASP A 153 1.24 16.57 21.08
CA ASP A 153 2.03 17.19 20.02
C ASP A 153 3.30 17.84 20.61
N PRO A 154 4.44 17.75 19.91
CA PRO A 154 5.70 18.32 20.38
C PRO A 154 5.77 19.84 20.21
N PHE A 155 4.90 20.42 19.39
CA PHE A 155 4.86 21.84 19.05
C PHE A 155 3.41 22.32 18.98
N ASP A 156 3.19 23.61 19.20
CA ASP A 156 1.96 24.26 18.74
C ASP A 156 2.07 24.52 17.23
N PHE A 157 1.50 23.61 16.44
CA PHE A 157 1.51 23.71 14.98
C PHE A 157 0.80 24.97 14.46
N GLY A 158 -0.12 25.56 15.23
CA GLY A 158 -0.82 26.80 14.84
C GLY A 158 0.05 28.05 14.95
N ALA A 159 1.11 27.99 15.75
CA ALA A 159 2.02 29.11 16.00
C ALA A 159 3.30 29.07 15.13
N LEU A 160 3.46 28.06 14.27
CA LEU A 160 4.64 27.92 13.43
C LEU A 160 4.70 29.02 12.36
N THR A 161 5.76 29.83 12.40
CA THR A 161 6.03 30.89 11.41
C THR A 161 7.06 30.48 10.35
N GLU A 162 7.72 29.34 10.52
CA GLU A 162 8.75 28.82 9.62
C GLU A 162 8.63 27.30 9.43
N ALA A 163 9.33 26.76 8.44
CA ALA A 163 9.33 25.33 8.17
C ALA A 163 10.07 24.57 9.29
N THR A 164 9.35 23.72 10.02
CA THR A 164 9.87 22.97 11.17
C THR A 164 9.93 21.47 10.86
N VAL A 165 11.02 20.82 11.27
CA VAL A 165 11.18 19.37 11.18
C VAL A 165 10.36 18.73 12.30
N VAL A 166 9.28 18.02 11.92
CA VAL A 166 8.41 17.31 12.87
C VAL A 166 8.99 15.95 13.26
N PHE A 167 9.69 15.29 12.33
CA PHE A 167 10.34 14.00 12.54
C PHE A 167 11.52 13.85 11.58
N GLU A 168 12.61 13.27 12.08
CA GLU A 168 13.76 12.84 11.29
C GLU A 168 14.27 11.51 11.85
N GLY A 169 14.40 10.51 10.98
CA GLY A 169 14.79 9.16 11.37
C GLY A 169 14.37 8.10 10.34
N PRO A 170 14.50 6.82 10.67
CA PRO A 170 14.09 5.72 9.80
C PRO A 170 12.61 5.80 9.42
N ALA A 171 12.28 5.49 8.16
CA ALA A 171 10.90 5.58 7.66
C ALA A 171 9.91 4.71 8.46
N ARG A 172 10.35 3.53 8.94
CA ARG A 172 9.57 2.66 9.83
C ARG A 172 9.16 3.33 11.15
N GLU A 173 10.04 4.17 11.72
CA GLU A 173 9.76 4.88 12.97
C GLU A 173 8.80 6.04 12.73
N ALA A 174 8.95 6.75 11.60
CA ALA A 174 8.00 7.77 11.17
C ALA A 174 6.59 7.18 11.01
N ALA A 175 6.45 6.03 10.35
CA ALA A 175 5.18 5.34 10.17
C ALA A 175 4.56 4.88 11.51
N ALA A 176 5.37 4.45 12.47
CA ALA A 176 4.90 4.05 13.79
C ALA A 176 4.45 5.24 14.65
N VAL A 177 5.17 6.36 14.62
CA VAL A 177 4.88 7.56 15.43
C VAL A 177 3.83 8.46 14.79
N TYR A 178 3.71 8.45 13.46
CA TYR A 178 2.79 9.29 12.70
C TYR A 178 1.98 8.48 11.65
N PRO A 179 1.19 7.47 12.06
CA PRO A 179 0.56 6.51 11.15
C PRO A 179 -0.45 7.11 10.18
N LYS A 180 -1.02 8.28 10.49
CA LYS A 180 -1.92 9.01 9.59
C LYS A 180 -1.19 9.89 8.57
N ASN A 181 0.11 10.13 8.78
CA ASN A 181 0.85 11.17 8.08
C ASN A 181 2.07 10.64 7.32
N ALA A 182 2.76 9.62 7.83
CA ALA A 182 3.88 8.98 7.18
C ALA A 182 3.41 7.71 6.43
N ASN A 183 3.16 7.86 5.12
CA ASN A 183 2.70 6.76 4.25
C ASN A 183 3.82 6.18 3.37
N VAL A 184 5.05 6.67 3.54
CA VAL A 184 6.23 6.22 2.79
C VAL A 184 7.15 5.54 3.79
N SER A 185 7.19 4.22 3.72
CA SER A 185 7.95 3.32 4.59
C SER A 185 8.66 2.27 3.77
#